data_AF-A0A2V6HNW1-F1
#
_entry.id   AF-A0A2V6HNW1-F1
#
_cell.length_a   1.000
_cell.length_b   1.000
_cell.length_c   1.000
_cell.angle_alpha   90.00
_cell.angle_beta   90.00
_cell.angle_gamma   90.00
#
_symmetry.space_group_name_H-M   'P 1'
#
loop_
_entity.id
_entity.type
_entity.pdbx_description
1 polymer ?
#
loop_
_entity_poly.entity_id
_entity_poly.type
_entity_poly.pdbx_seq_one_letter_code
_entity_poly.pdbx_strand_id
1 'polypeptide(L)'
;MKLDQAILLDDTGDSLPYQRIAKLLSFFGVSWRRLTLSQFIADAAAKLVVPDNCRIFSSAETFLRLLEACNHRPDSMPHSDQNIHSAFVFADGDPQVLEKLVQLLAGDERAELRHIHSGGEEFVVANDTEFCGVMASLRVPVSSSKEDVCLVSNIADTGALSLISSASGSIFLKLQCGDVPAFVSTSAEIIDIDGKLTTQNFDVRGQFLSAVPVVLYIKWAFAETCWNAPEANACLVIDDPVLKSTHGFVDFQQLLSLMKRHNFSTNVAFIPWNWRRSAPEVVQLFRENPARYSLSVHGCDHTRAEFGSSDRQRLYWKTQQAIERMTQHESITGISHDRVMVFPQGVFSEAAMDVLRRTGLIASVNNDVISADPHPRAITVSDVWDIAVMRYSFP
;
A
#
# COMPACT_ATOMS: atom_id res chain seq x y z
N MET A 1 -9.74 12.54 24.56
CA MET A 1 -9.24 12.28 23.19
C MET A 1 -10.49 12.06 22.34
N LYS A 2 -10.75 12.90 21.33
CA LYS A 2 -11.88 12.65 20.41
C LYS A 2 -11.52 11.39 19.61
N LEU A 3 -12.36 10.37 19.63
CA LEU A 3 -12.16 9.18 18.80
C LEU A 3 -12.72 9.49 17.41
N ASP A 4 -11.84 9.72 16.44
CA ASP A 4 -12.23 9.66 15.03
C ASP A 4 -12.79 8.26 14.73
N GLN A 5 -13.97 8.19 14.11
CA GLN A 5 -14.64 6.91 13.84
C GLN A 5 -15.20 6.88 12.41
N ALA A 6 -15.00 5.75 11.74
CA ALA A 6 -15.64 5.44 10.48
C ALA A 6 -17.07 4.90 10.70
N ILE A 7 -18.02 5.42 9.92
CA ILE A 7 -19.40 4.95 9.88
C ILE A 7 -19.63 4.30 8.52
N LEU A 8 -19.80 2.97 8.51
CA LEU A 8 -20.25 2.25 7.33
C LEU A 8 -21.78 2.33 7.26
N LEU A 9 -22.32 3.10 6.32
CA LEU A 9 -23.75 3.18 6.07
C LEU A 9 -24.16 2.04 5.14
N ASP A 10 -24.63 0.93 5.70
CA ASP A 10 -24.99 -0.29 4.96
C ASP A 10 -26.41 -0.72 5.31
N ASP A 11 -27.36 -0.43 4.41
CA ASP A 11 -28.76 -0.83 4.56
C ASP A 11 -28.99 -2.33 4.31
N THR A 12 -28.06 -3.00 3.62
CA THR A 12 -28.22 -4.41 3.19
C THR A 12 -27.66 -5.41 4.20
N GLY A 13 -26.66 -5.00 4.98
CA GLY A 13 -25.99 -5.81 6.01
C GLY A 13 -24.99 -6.85 5.48
N ASP A 14 -25.12 -7.28 4.23
CA ASP A 14 -24.33 -8.38 3.65
C ASP A 14 -23.61 -8.02 2.34
N SER A 15 -23.55 -6.74 1.97
CA SER A 15 -22.87 -6.32 0.75
C SER A 15 -21.35 -6.48 0.83
N LEU A 16 -20.78 -7.15 -0.17
CA LEU A 16 -19.35 -7.52 -0.23
C LEU A 16 -18.40 -6.31 -0.16
N PRO A 17 -18.62 -5.19 -0.87
CA PRO A 17 -17.85 -3.96 -0.69
C PRO A 17 -17.73 -3.49 0.76
N TYR A 18 -18.84 -3.46 1.51
CA TYR A 18 -18.81 -3.03 2.91
C TYR A 18 -18.03 -3.98 3.82
N GLN A 19 -18.10 -5.29 3.56
CA GLN A 19 -17.27 -6.28 4.28
C GLN A 19 -15.78 -6.04 4.00
N ARG A 20 -15.40 -5.72 2.77
CA ARG A 20 -14.00 -5.42 2.40
C ARG A 20 -13.52 -4.09 2.99
N ILE A 21 -14.34 -3.05 2.98
CA ILE A 21 -14.02 -1.77 3.64
C ILE A 21 -13.85 -1.97 5.15
N ALA A 22 -14.71 -2.75 5.80
CA ALA A 22 -14.57 -3.07 7.23
C ALA A 22 -13.23 -3.75 7.56
N LYS A 23 -12.77 -4.67 6.70
CA LYS A 23 -11.46 -5.31 6.83
C LYS A 23 -10.32 -4.31 6.64
N LEU A 24 -10.40 -3.46 5.62
CA LEU A 24 -9.42 -2.38 5.39
C LEU A 24 -9.30 -1.42 6.58
N LEU A 25 -10.44 -0.95 7.10
CA LEU A 25 -10.45 -0.08 8.28
C LEU A 25 -9.78 -0.75 9.48
N SER A 26 -10.11 -2.02 9.72
CA SER A 26 -9.49 -2.81 10.80
C SER A 26 -7.99 -2.99 10.60
N PHE A 27 -7.56 -3.26 9.36
CA PHE A 27 -6.14 -3.40 8.99
C PHE A 27 -5.35 -2.10 9.27
N PHE A 28 -5.93 -0.94 8.96
CA PHE A 28 -5.33 0.36 9.27
C PHE A 28 -5.52 0.81 10.73
N GLY A 29 -6.07 -0.03 11.61
CA GLY A 29 -6.29 0.31 13.02
C GLY A 29 -7.38 1.37 13.25
N VAL A 30 -8.24 1.62 12.26
CA VAL A 30 -9.31 2.62 12.35
C VAL A 30 -10.53 2.04 13.06
N SER A 31 -11.02 2.73 14.09
CA SER A 31 -12.28 2.37 14.75
C SER A 31 -13.46 2.58 13.81
N TRP A 32 -14.34 1.60 13.71
CA TRP A 32 -15.51 1.68 12.84
C TRP A 32 -16.74 1.03 13.47
N ARG A 33 -17.92 1.48 13.02
CA ARG A 33 -19.19 0.81 13.28
C ARG A 33 -20.07 0.84 12.03
N ARG A 34 -20.99 -0.12 11.96
CA ARG A 34 -21.99 -0.20 10.90
C ARG A 34 -23.32 0.37 11.40
N LEU A 35 -23.99 1.16 10.56
CA LEU A 35 -25.32 1.68 10.80
C LEU A 35 -26.13 1.57 9.49
N THR A 36 -27.44 1.39 9.61
CA THR A 36 -28.34 1.64 8.48
C THR A 36 -28.57 3.15 8.34
N LEU A 37 -29.02 3.59 7.17
CA LEU A 37 -29.37 4.99 6.91
C LEU A 37 -30.41 5.49 7.92
N SER A 38 -31.44 4.67 8.19
CA SER A 38 -32.49 4.99 9.16
C SER A 38 -31.95 5.14 10.58
N GLN A 39 -31.02 4.27 11.00
CA GLN A 39 -30.36 4.37 12.31
C GLN A 39 -29.51 5.64 12.39
N PHE A 40 -28.72 5.93 11.35
CA PHE A 40 -27.89 7.12 11.29
C PHE A 40 -28.73 8.41 11.41
N ILE A 41 -29.81 8.52 10.64
CA ILE A 41 -30.72 9.68 10.71
C ILE A 41 -31.40 9.77 12.08
N ALA A 42 -31.81 8.64 12.66
CA ALA A 42 -32.46 8.61 13.98
C ALA A 42 -31.49 9.04 15.09
N ASP A 43 -30.27 8.51 15.10
CA ASP A 43 -29.22 8.87 16.06
C ASP A 43 -28.89 10.37 15.98
N ALA A 44 -28.75 10.88 14.75
CA ALA A 44 -28.44 12.27 14.50
C ALA A 44 -29.59 13.20 14.92
N ALA A 45 -30.85 12.81 14.70
CA ALA A 45 -32.02 13.55 15.16
C ALA A 45 -32.18 13.51 16.69
N ALA A 46 -31.82 12.40 17.33
CA ALA A 46 -31.92 12.22 18.77
C ALA A 46 -30.78 12.88 19.56
N LYS A 47 -29.78 13.49 18.89
CA LYS A 47 -28.51 13.93 19.50
C LYS A 47 -27.86 12.84 20.36
N LEU A 48 -28.16 11.57 20.05
CA LEU A 48 -27.43 10.44 20.60
C LEU A 48 -26.01 10.52 20.05
N VAL A 49 -25.03 10.00 20.79
CA VAL A 49 -23.60 10.16 20.49
C VAL A 49 -23.27 9.61 19.10
N VAL A 50 -23.44 10.43 18.07
CA VAL A 50 -22.65 10.36 16.85
C VAL A 50 -21.30 10.94 17.28
N PRO A 51 -20.20 10.17 17.15
CA PRO A 51 -18.90 10.68 17.52
C PRO A 51 -18.67 12.04 16.85
N ASP A 52 -18.18 12.99 17.64
CA ASP A 52 -17.62 14.21 17.06
C ASP A 52 -16.60 13.81 16.00
N ASN A 53 -16.73 14.32 14.78
CA ASN A 53 -15.81 14.10 13.67
C ASN A 53 -15.94 12.67 13.10
N CYS A 54 -17.13 12.28 12.63
CA CYS A 54 -17.32 10.98 11.98
C CYS A 54 -16.98 11.04 10.49
N ARG A 55 -16.52 9.92 9.92
CA ARG A 55 -16.25 9.78 8.47
C ARG A 55 -17.20 8.76 7.89
N ILE A 56 -17.93 9.14 6.86
CA ILE A 56 -18.93 8.27 6.24
C ILE A 56 -18.26 7.43 5.16
N PHE A 57 -18.58 6.14 5.14
CA PHE A 57 -18.30 5.23 4.03
C PHE A 57 -19.63 4.68 3.55
N SER A 58 -19.95 4.91 2.28
CA SER A 58 -21.24 4.51 1.71
C SER A 58 -21.13 4.28 0.22
N SER A 59 -22.08 3.54 -0.31
CA SER A 59 -22.29 3.44 -1.74
C SER A 59 -22.92 4.72 -2.30
N ALA A 60 -22.86 4.90 -3.62
CA ALA A 60 -23.47 6.05 -4.30
C ALA A 60 -24.98 6.09 -4.06
N GLU A 61 -25.68 4.96 -4.14
CA GLU A 61 -27.11 4.87 -3.83
C GLU A 61 -27.44 5.30 -2.40
N THR A 62 -26.70 4.75 -1.43
CA THR A 62 -26.96 5.05 -0.01
C THR A 62 -26.66 6.51 0.31
N PHE A 63 -25.59 7.07 -0.27
CA PHE A 63 -25.23 8.47 -0.08
C PHE A 63 -26.25 9.41 -0.72
N LEU A 64 -26.74 9.11 -1.92
CA LEU A 64 -27.77 9.90 -2.58
C LEU A 64 -29.07 9.94 -1.75
N ARG A 65 -29.49 8.80 -1.20
CA ARG A 65 -30.65 8.72 -0.29
C ARG A 65 -30.44 9.52 0.99
N LEU A 66 -29.21 9.58 1.51
CA LEU A 66 -28.86 10.45 2.64
C LEU A 66 -29.05 11.93 2.28
N LEU A 67 -28.58 12.37 1.12
CA LEU A 67 -28.75 13.76 0.66
C LEU A 67 -30.24 14.12 0.46
N GLU A 68 -31.00 13.23 -0.15
CA GLU A 68 -32.45 13.42 -0.33
C GLU A 68 -33.18 13.54 1.01
N ALA A 69 -32.82 12.71 1.99
CA ALA A 69 -33.39 12.77 3.34
C ALA A 69 -33.04 14.08 4.08
N CYS A 70 -31.83 14.62 3.89
CA CYS A 70 -31.42 15.90 4.45
C CYS A 70 -32.14 17.09 3.80
N ASN A 71 -32.34 17.07 2.49
CA ASN A 71 -32.99 18.16 1.75
C ASN A 71 -34.50 18.32 2.05
N HIS A 72 -35.20 17.24 2.44
CA HIS A 72 -36.63 17.27 2.76
C HIS A 72 -36.96 17.85 4.14
N ARG A 73 -35.97 18.34 4.87
CA ARG A 73 -36.11 18.93 6.19
C ARG A 73 -35.26 20.21 6.17
N PRO A 74 -35.88 21.40 6.06
CA PRO A 74 -35.12 22.67 6.02
C PRO A 74 -34.32 22.94 7.30
N ASP A 75 -34.65 22.27 8.42
CA ASP A 75 -33.86 22.25 9.66
C ASP A 75 -32.87 21.07 9.76
N SER A 76 -32.68 20.27 8.70
CA SER A 76 -31.85 19.05 8.74
C SER A 76 -30.97 18.76 7.52
N MET A 77 -30.64 19.78 6.73
CA MET A 77 -29.25 19.80 6.26
C MET A 77 -28.36 19.81 7.51
N PRO A 78 -27.16 19.19 7.51
CA PRO A 78 -26.25 19.28 8.63
C PRO A 78 -25.74 20.74 8.73
N HIS A 79 -26.57 21.63 9.26
CA HIS A 79 -26.14 22.91 9.79
C HIS A 79 -25.27 22.61 10.99
N SER A 80 -23.95 22.50 10.77
CA SER A 80 -22.84 22.61 11.75
C SER A 80 -22.88 21.82 13.08
N ASP A 81 -23.98 21.15 13.42
CA ASP A 81 -24.23 20.47 14.69
C ASP A 81 -24.00 18.95 14.57
N GLN A 82 -23.94 18.42 13.34
CA GLN A 82 -23.45 17.07 13.07
C GLN A 82 -22.00 17.17 12.59
N ASN A 83 -21.07 16.74 13.45
CA ASN A 83 -19.64 16.76 13.17
C ASN A 83 -19.25 15.67 12.15
N ILE A 84 -19.70 15.76 10.90
CA ILE A 84 -19.23 14.91 9.80
C ILE A 84 -17.97 15.56 9.23
N HIS A 85 -16.86 14.84 9.22
CA HIS A 85 -15.59 15.30 8.68
C HIS A 85 -15.55 15.22 7.15
N SER A 86 -15.94 14.07 6.61
CA SER A 86 -15.82 13.75 5.18
C SER A 86 -16.62 12.48 4.86
N ALA A 87 -16.84 12.23 3.57
CA ALA A 87 -17.43 10.99 3.08
C ALA A 87 -16.55 10.33 2.01
N PHE A 88 -16.44 9.01 2.03
CA PHE A 88 -15.97 8.19 0.93
C PHE A 88 -17.16 7.48 0.29
N VAL A 89 -17.34 7.73 -0.99
CA VAL A 89 -18.45 7.20 -1.77
C VAL A 89 -17.91 6.33 -2.88
N PHE A 90 -18.38 5.09 -2.97
CA PHE A 90 -18.00 4.15 -4.02
C PHE A 90 -19.19 3.81 -4.89
N ALA A 91 -18.93 3.45 -6.16
CA ALA A 91 -19.97 3.05 -7.09
C ALA A 91 -20.63 1.72 -6.65
N ASP A 92 -21.94 1.57 -6.87
CA ASP A 92 -22.66 0.33 -6.57
C ASP A 92 -23.67 -0.03 -7.65
N GLY A 93 -23.25 -0.92 -8.57
CA GLY A 93 -24.14 -1.65 -9.47
C GLY A 93 -24.82 -0.84 -10.59
N ASP A 94 -25.46 0.29 -10.27
CA ASP A 94 -26.15 1.17 -11.22
C ASP A 94 -25.34 2.46 -11.48
N PRO A 95 -24.68 2.56 -12.66
CA PRO A 95 -23.96 3.77 -13.04
C PRO A 95 -24.85 5.03 -13.04
N GLN A 96 -26.15 4.93 -13.32
CA GLN A 96 -27.03 6.10 -13.39
C GLN A 96 -27.19 6.77 -12.02
N VAL A 97 -27.13 5.99 -10.94
CA VAL A 97 -27.19 6.51 -9.57
C VAL A 97 -25.93 7.30 -9.25
N LEU A 98 -24.76 6.78 -9.63
CA LEU A 98 -23.49 7.50 -9.48
C LEU A 98 -23.47 8.78 -10.32
N GLU A 99 -23.94 8.73 -11.57
CA GLU A 99 -24.01 9.89 -12.45
C GLU A 99 -24.91 10.98 -11.84
N LYS A 100 -26.12 10.63 -11.42
CA LYS A 100 -27.05 11.55 -10.74
C LYS A 100 -26.41 12.15 -9.48
N LEU A 101 -25.70 11.35 -8.69
CA LEU A 101 -25.01 11.84 -7.50
C LEU A 101 -23.90 12.83 -7.85
N VAL A 102 -23.08 12.53 -8.85
CA VAL A 102 -21.99 13.41 -9.30
C VAL A 102 -22.56 14.71 -9.87
N GLN A 103 -23.61 14.66 -10.70
CA GLN A 103 -24.30 15.85 -11.21
C GLN A 103 -24.83 16.73 -10.07
N LEU A 104 -25.45 16.11 -9.06
CA LEU A 104 -25.97 16.80 -7.88
C LEU A 104 -24.86 17.47 -7.07
N LEU A 105 -23.76 16.78 -6.81
CA LEU A 105 -22.63 17.28 -6.02
C LEU A 105 -21.78 18.32 -6.78
N ALA A 106 -21.64 18.17 -8.09
CA ALA A 106 -20.95 19.14 -8.94
C ALA A 106 -21.84 20.36 -9.25
N GLY A 107 -23.16 20.27 -9.11
CA GLY A 107 -24.07 21.31 -9.58
C GLY A 107 -24.04 21.49 -11.11
N ASP A 108 -23.69 20.42 -11.84
CA ASP A 108 -23.58 20.42 -13.29
C ASP A 108 -24.26 19.18 -13.89
N GLU A 109 -25.38 19.40 -14.56
CA GLU A 109 -26.15 18.37 -15.28
C GLU A 109 -25.42 17.80 -16.50
N ARG A 110 -24.29 18.41 -16.91
CA ARG A 110 -23.46 17.93 -18.03
C ARG A 110 -22.37 16.95 -17.60
N ALA A 111 -22.23 16.70 -16.29
CA ALA A 111 -21.35 15.64 -15.81
C ALA A 111 -21.92 14.29 -16.28
N GLU A 112 -21.14 13.58 -17.10
CA GLU A 112 -21.53 12.31 -17.71
C GLU A 112 -20.58 11.21 -17.26
N LEU A 113 -21.13 10.00 -17.04
CA LEU A 113 -20.32 8.80 -16.88
C LEU A 113 -20.04 8.15 -18.24
N ARG A 114 -18.76 7.90 -18.53
CA ARG A 114 -18.31 7.21 -19.74
C ARG A 114 -17.60 5.91 -19.39
N HIS A 115 -18.05 4.80 -19.96
CA HIS A 115 -17.33 3.54 -19.83
C HIS A 115 -16.00 3.59 -20.61
N ILE A 116 -14.92 3.11 -20.00
CA ILE A 116 -13.64 2.94 -20.70
C ILE A 116 -13.59 1.55 -21.32
N HIS A 117 -13.21 1.47 -22.59
CA HIS A 117 -12.73 0.22 -23.18
C HIS A 117 -11.23 0.11 -22.95
N SER A 118 -10.79 -1.00 -22.36
CA SER A 118 -9.39 -1.29 -22.05
C SER A 118 -8.47 -1.06 -23.27
N GLY A 119 -7.58 -0.07 -23.21
CA GLY A 119 -6.55 0.15 -24.22
C GLY A 119 -5.74 1.44 -24.03
N GLY A 120 -4.45 1.31 -23.69
CA GLY A 120 -3.44 2.36 -23.86
C GLY A 120 -3.52 3.61 -22.96
N GLU A 121 -4.51 3.72 -22.08
CA GLU A 121 -4.59 4.84 -21.13
C GLU A 121 -3.62 4.66 -19.95
N GLU A 122 -3.16 5.78 -19.39
CA GLU A 122 -2.43 5.84 -18.12
C GLU A 122 -3.33 6.51 -17.07
N PHE A 123 -3.35 5.97 -15.87
CA PHE A 123 -3.89 6.66 -14.69
C PHE A 123 -2.84 7.59 -14.13
N VAL A 124 -3.25 8.81 -13.83
CA VAL A 124 -2.41 9.87 -13.26
C VAL A 124 -2.98 10.25 -11.91
N VAL A 125 -2.15 10.15 -10.87
CA VAL A 125 -2.48 10.65 -9.53
C VAL A 125 -2.16 12.14 -9.46
N ALA A 126 -3.08 12.92 -8.91
CA ALA A 126 -2.93 14.36 -8.78
C ALA A 126 -1.67 14.74 -7.99
N ASN A 127 -1.08 15.88 -8.34
CA ASN A 127 0.05 16.45 -7.62
C ASN A 127 -0.40 17.22 -6.37
N ASP A 128 -1.25 16.58 -5.55
CA ASP A 128 -1.68 17.05 -4.24
C ASP A 128 -0.91 16.26 -3.19
N THR A 129 0.18 16.83 -2.66
CA THR A 129 1.02 16.12 -1.68
C THR A 129 0.36 15.96 -0.31
N GLU A 130 -0.65 16.78 0.00
CA GLU A 130 -1.39 16.69 1.26
C GLU A 130 -2.31 15.48 1.25
N PHE A 131 -3.03 15.27 0.15
CA PHE A 131 -3.94 14.13 0.01
C PHE A 131 -3.26 12.87 -0.54
N CYS A 132 -2.48 12.98 -1.62
CA CYS A 132 -1.90 11.84 -2.33
C CYS A 132 -0.57 11.37 -1.73
N GLY A 133 0.10 12.18 -0.90
CA GLY A 133 1.36 11.83 -0.24
C GLY A 133 2.43 11.35 -1.23
N VAL A 134 3.03 10.19 -0.96
CA VAL A 134 4.06 9.57 -1.81
C VAL A 134 3.56 9.11 -3.18
N MET A 135 2.25 9.04 -3.38
CA MET A 135 1.64 8.68 -4.67
C MET A 135 1.44 9.91 -5.58
N ALA A 136 1.69 11.12 -5.09
CA ALA A 136 1.52 12.34 -5.88
C ALA A 136 2.33 12.27 -7.18
N SER A 137 1.71 12.66 -8.30
CA SER A 137 2.28 12.59 -9.66
C SER A 137 2.60 11.18 -10.19
N LEU A 138 2.19 10.11 -9.50
CA LEU A 138 2.38 8.74 -9.98
C LEU A 138 1.60 8.51 -11.28
N ARG A 139 2.23 7.83 -12.23
CA ARG A 139 1.62 7.38 -13.48
C ARG A 139 1.60 5.86 -13.51
N VAL A 140 0.44 5.29 -13.75
CA VAL A 140 0.23 3.84 -13.77
C VAL A 140 -0.39 3.45 -15.09
N PRO A 141 0.26 2.58 -15.90
CA PRO A 141 -0.35 2.08 -17.11
C PRO A 141 -1.55 1.20 -16.74
N VAL A 142 -2.67 1.37 -17.46
CA VAL A 142 -3.86 0.55 -17.25
C VAL A 142 -3.53 -0.91 -17.51
N SER A 143 -3.60 -1.76 -16.48
CA SER A 143 -3.51 -3.19 -16.68
C SER A 143 -4.78 -3.64 -17.43
N SER A 144 -4.64 -4.52 -18.41
CA SER A 144 -5.74 -5.00 -19.27
C SER A 144 -6.75 -5.92 -18.54
N SER A 145 -6.95 -5.74 -17.24
CA SER A 145 -7.85 -6.56 -16.42
C SER A 145 -9.22 -5.89 -16.24
N LYS A 146 -10.20 -6.72 -15.89
CA LYS A 146 -11.63 -6.61 -16.21
C LYS A 146 -12.40 -5.60 -15.34
N GLU A 147 -12.22 -4.31 -15.52
CA GLU A 147 -13.03 -3.34 -14.78
C GLU A 147 -13.93 -2.53 -15.74
N ASP A 148 -15.25 -2.60 -15.51
CA ASP A 148 -16.23 -1.63 -16.00
C ASP A 148 -16.03 -0.31 -15.25
N VAL A 149 -14.91 0.37 -15.51
CA VAL A 149 -14.63 1.67 -14.92
C VAL A 149 -15.44 2.71 -15.67
N CYS A 150 -16.26 3.46 -14.93
CA CYS A 150 -16.88 4.67 -15.44
C CYS A 150 -15.95 5.86 -15.18
N LEU A 151 -15.77 6.73 -16.16
CA LEU A 151 -15.10 8.01 -16.01
C LEU A 151 -16.13 9.11 -15.90
N VAL A 152 -15.91 10.04 -14.98
CA VAL A 152 -16.63 11.30 -15.00
C VAL A 152 -15.93 12.24 -15.98
N SER A 153 -16.63 12.64 -17.04
CA SER A 153 -16.18 13.64 -18.00
C SER A 153 -16.88 15.00 -17.74
N ASN A 154 -16.35 16.08 -18.34
CA ASN A 154 -16.96 17.41 -18.40
C ASN A 154 -17.15 18.17 -17.06
N ILE A 155 -16.30 17.97 -16.06
CA ILE A 155 -16.42 18.64 -14.75
C ILE A 155 -15.81 20.07 -14.76
N ALA A 156 -15.87 20.78 -15.88
CA ALA A 156 -15.26 22.11 -15.97
C ALA A 156 -16.07 23.14 -15.18
N ASP A 157 -15.40 23.87 -14.28
CA ASP A 157 -15.86 25.04 -13.50
C ASP A 157 -16.61 24.84 -12.16
N THR A 158 -16.71 23.62 -11.61
CA THR A 158 -17.55 23.35 -10.42
C THR A 158 -16.82 23.23 -9.07
N GLY A 159 -15.51 23.48 -9.02
CA GLY A 159 -14.72 23.30 -7.79
C GLY A 159 -14.41 21.83 -7.44
N ALA A 160 -14.75 20.89 -8.32
CA ALA A 160 -14.33 19.50 -8.22
C ALA A 160 -12.81 19.35 -8.42
N LEU A 161 -12.16 18.55 -7.56
CA LEU A 161 -10.75 18.21 -7.69
C LEU A 161 -10.62 16.75 -8.15
N SER A 162 -10.04 16.54 -9.32
CA SER A 162 -9.69 15.20 -9.79
C SER A 162 -8.42 14.74 -9.07
N LEU A 163 -8.52 13.63 -8.34
CA LEU A 163 -7.42 13.03 -7.56
C LEU A 163 -6.75 11.89 -8.33
N ILE A 164 -7.52 11.15 -9.12
CA ILE A 164 -7.03 10.15 -10.07
C ILE A 164 -7.81 10.32 -11.38
N SER A 165 -7.07 10.50 -12.48
CA SER A 165 -7.62 10.77 -13.81
C SER A 165 -6.95 9.94 -14.89
N SER A 166 -7.64 9.75 -16.02
CA SER A 166 -7.04 9.37 -17.30
C SER A 166 -7.21 10.52 -18.32
N ALA A 167 -6.74 10.32 -19.55
CA ALA A 167 -6.97 11.27 -20.64
C ALA A 167 -8.46 11.51 -20.94
N SER A 168 -9.32 10.56 -20.58
CA SER A 168 -10.75 10.55 -20.92
C SER A 168 -11.66 11.08 -19.80
N GLY A 169 -11.14 11.30 -18.60
CA GLY A 169 -11.93 11.78 -17.46
C GLY A 169 -11.35 11.44 -16.09
N SER A 170 -12.18 11.58 -15.06
CA SER A 170 -11.80 11.38 -13.66
C SER A 170 -12.38 10.09 -13.09
N ILE A 171 -11.61 9.43 -12.22
CA ILE A 171 -11.94 8.13 -11.59
C ILE A 171 -12.11 8.27 -10.08
N PHE A 172 -11.31 9.15 -9.48
CA PHE A 172 -11.42 9.50 -8.08
C PHE A 172 -11.43 11.01 -7.92
N LEU A 173 -12.48 11.52 -7.28
CA LEU A 173 -12.80 12.93 -7.24
C LEU A 173 -13.04 13.37 -5.81
N LYS A 174 -12.67 14.61 -5.50
CA LYS A 174 -13.15 15.34 -4.33
C LYS A 174 -14.19 16.36 -4.81
N LEU A 175 -15.41 16.22 -4.31
CA LEU A 175 -16.55 17.09 -4.53
C LEU A 175 -16.99 17.69 -3.19
N GLN A 176 -17.71 18.81 -3.24
CA GLN A 176 -18.17 19.49 -2.03
C GLN A 176 -19.65 19.24 -1.80
N CYS A 177 -20.03 18.81 -0.59
CA CYS A 177 -21.41 18.61 -0.17
C CYS A 177 -21.73 19.53 1.01
N GLY A 178 -22.22 20.74 0.74
CA GLY A 178 -22.27 21.80 1.75
C GLY A 178 -20.86 22.10 2.27
N ASP A 179 -20.61 21.95 3.56
CA ASP A 179 -19.27 22.09 4.15
C ASP A 179 -18.49 20.75 4.26
N VAL A 180 -19.10 19.63 3.86
CA VAL A 180 -18.49 18.29 3.96
C VAL A 180 -17.86 17.88 2.62
N PRO A 181 -16.55 17.58 2.56
CA PRO A 181 -15.93 17.02 1.36
C PRO A 181 -16.36 15.55 1.15
N ALA A 182 -16.84 15.26 -0.06
CA ALA A 182 -17.20 13.93 -0.53
C ALA A 182 -16.19 13.43 -1.56
N PHE A 183 -15.56 12.30 -1.26
CA PHE A 183 -14.56 11.65 -2.10
C PHE A 183 -15.22 10.51 -2.86
N VAL A 184 -15.44 10.70 -4.15
CA VAL A 184 -16.22 9.80 -5.00
C VAL A 184 -15.28 8.96 -5.86
N SER A 185 -15.28 7.65 -5.65
CA SER A 185 -14.63 6.66 -6.50
C SER A 185 -15.64 6.06 -7.47
N THR A 186 -15.28 6.04 -8.76
CA THR A 186 -16.10 5.42 -9.79
C THR A 186 -15.91 3.91 -9.88
N SER A 187 -14.95 3.35 -9.12
CA SER A 187 -14.80 1.90 -8.98
C SER A 187 -15.81 1.37 -7.98
N ALA A 188 -16.52 0.31 -8.37
CA ALA A 188 -17.37 -0.46 -7.47
C ALA A 188 -16.59 -1.52 -6.68
N GLU A 189 -15.40 -1.89 -7.17
CA GLU A 189 -14.58 -2.89 -6.53
C GLU A 189 -13.78 -2.27 -5.39
N ILE A 190 -13.82 -2.95 -4.24
CA ILE A 190 -12.91 -2.71 -3.13
C ILE A 190 -11.97 -3.92 -3.06
N ILE A 191 -10.68 -3.68 -2.86
CA ILE A 191 -9.67 -4.75 -2.77
C ILE A 191 -10.01 -5.76 -1.66
N ASP A 192 -9.86 -7.05 -1.96
CA ASP A 192 -9.98 -8.12 -0.97
C ASP A 192 -8.63 -8.39 -0.31
N ILE A 193 -8.39 -7.78 0.85
CA ILE A 193 -7.10 -7.93 1.54
C ILE A 193 -6.88 -9.33 2.13
N ASP A 194 -7.93 -10.14 2.27
CA ASP A 194 -7.82 -11.56 2.66
C ASP A 194 -7.68 -12.48 1.44
N GLY A 195 -7.76 -11.91 0.24
CA GLY A 195 -7.57 -12.61 -1.02
C GLY A 195 -6.20 -13.27 -1.07
N LYS A 196 -6.18 -14.57 -1.35
CA LYS A 196 -4.94 -15.33 -1.50
C LYS A 196 -4.20 -14.88 -2.76
N LEU A 197 -2.91 -14.66 -2.63
CA LEU A 197 -2.03 -14.41 -3.75
C LEU A 197 -1.83 -15.71 -4.53
N THR A 198 -2.01 -15.63 -5.84
CA THR A 198 -1.86 -16.75 -6.78
C THR A 198 -0.61 -16.62 -7.63
N THR A 199 0.07 -15.47 -7.56
CA THR A 199 1.28 -15.14 -8.31
C THR A 199 2.45 -14.94 -7.37
N GLN A 200 3.67 -15.23 -7.85
CA GLN A 200 4.90 -15.08 -7.07
C GLN A 200 5.12 -13.64 -6.60
N ASN A 201 4.69 -12.66 -7.39
CA ASN A 201 4.79 -11.24 -7.05
C ASN A 201 3.39 -10.65 -6.87
N PHE A 202 3.23 -9.80 -5.84
CA PHE A 202 2.06 -8.95 -5.71
C PHE A 202 2.28 -7.66 -6.50
N ASP A 203 1.44 -7.44 -7.52
CA ASP A 203 1.48 -6.24 -8.33
C ASP A 203 0.20 -5.42 -8.11
N VAL A 204 0.33 -4.33 -7.34
CA VAL A 204 -0.80 -3.44 -7.03
C VAL A 204 -1.41 -2.80 -8.28
N ARG A 205 -0.70 -2.76 -9.42
CA ARG A 205 -1.24 -2.19 -10.67
C ARG A 205 -2.47 -2.96 -11.17
N GLY A 206 -2.56 -4.25 -10.89
CA GLY A 206 -3.73 -5.08 -11.21
C GLY A 206 -4.94 -4.81 -10.31
N GLN A 207 -4.78 -4.07 -9.22
CA GLN A 207 -5.81 -3.76 -8.23
C GLN A 207 -5.84 -2.26 -7.91
N PHE A 208 -5.30 -1.43 -8.81
CA PHE A 208 -4.99 -0.04 -8.52
C PHE A 208 -6.25 0.74 -8.14
N LEU A 209 -7.33 0.58 -8.90
CA LEU A 209 -8.59 1.30 -8.65
C LEU A 209 -9.40 0.74 -7.48
N SER A 210 -9.26 -0.53 -7.15
CA SER A 210 -9.91 -1.13 -5.99
C SER A 210 -9.17 -0.91 -4.67
N ALA A 211 -7.88 -0.54 -4.74
CA ALA A 211 -7.02 -0.31 -3.58
C ALA A 211 -6.73 1.16 -3.31
N VAL A 212 -6.20 1.89 -4.30
CA VAL A 212 -5.56 3.19 -4.08
C VAL A 212 -6.56 4.28 -3.64
N PRO A 213 -7.75 4.45 -4.27
CA PRO A 213 -8.71 5.48 -3.84
C PRO A 213 -9.10 5.37 -2.35
N VAL A 214 -9.46 4.16 -1.91
CA VAL A 214 -9.90 3.92 -0.53
C VAL A 214 -8.75 4.03 0.46
N VAL A 215 -7.54 3.57 0.10
CA VAL A 215 -6.36 3.71 0.96
C VAL A 215 -5.93 5.17 1.10
N LEU A 216 -5.90 5.94 0.00
CA LEU A 216 -5.61 7.38 0.05
C LEU A 216 -6.61 8.11 0.94
N TYR A 217 -7.91 7.82 0.78
CA TYR A 217 -8.94 8.40 1.64
C TYR A 217 -8.73 8.04 3.11
N ILE A 218 -8.50 6.76 3.44
CA ILE A 218 -8.28 6.32 4.83
C ILE A 218 -7.07 7.04 5.43
N LYS A 219 -5.95 7.07 4.70
CA LYS A 219 -4.71 7.72 5.16
C LYS A 219 -4.88 9.21 5.39
N TRP A 220 -5.62 9.90 4.53
CA TRP A 220 -5.92 11.32 4.70
C TRP A 220 -6.94 11.56 5.83
N ALA A 221 -8.07 10.87 5.82
CA ALA A 221 -9.20 11.13 6.70
C ALA A 221 -8.94 10.73 8.16
N PHE A 222 -8.00 9.81 8.39
CA PHE A 222 -7.63 9.28 9.70
C PHE A 222 -6.14 9.46 10.01
N ALA A 223 -5.47 10.49 9.47
CA ALA A 223 -4.03 10.69 9.59
C ALA A 223 -3.48 10.59 11.05
N GLU A 224 -4.26 11.01 12.04
CA GLU A 224 -3.87 10.97 13.46
C GLU A 224 -4.13 9.64 14.17
N THR A 225 -4.96 8.76 13.59
CA THR A 225 -5.45 7.53 14.25
C THR A 225 -5.16 6.25 13.48
N CYS A 226 -5.04 6.32 12.16
CA CYS A 226 -4.66 5.17 11.35
C CYS A 226 -3.20 4.83 11.58
N TRP A 227 -2.85 3.55 11.41
CA TRP A 227 -1.47 3.10 11.46
C TRP A 227 -0.61 3.93 10.52
N ASN A 228 0.47 4.51 11.04
CA ASN A 228 1.46 5.25 10.28
C ASN A 228 2.86 4.81 10.70
N ALA A 229 3.75 4.71 9.72
CA ALA A 229 5.16 4.53 10.01
C ALA A 229 5.66 5.79 10.74
N PRO A 230 6.45 5.64 11.82
CA PRO A 230 6.96 6.79 12.57
C PRO A 230 7.88 7.68 11.72
N GLU A 231 8.49 7.10 10.68
CA GLU A 231 9.41 7.77 9.77
C GLU A 231 9.23 7.26 8.34
N ALA A 232 9.39 8.15 7.36
CA ALA A 232 9.46 7.80 5.95
C ALA A 232 10.92 7.50 5.57
N ASN A 233 11.31 6.23 5.70
CA ASN A 233 12.66 5.78 5.39
C ASN A 233 12.70 5.01 4.07
N ALA A 234 13.73 5.25 3.27
CA ALA A 234 14.01 4.51 2.04
C ALA A 234 15.41 3.92 2.09
N CYS A 235 15.50 2.60 1.93
CA CYS A 235 16.75 1.88 1.75
C CYS A 235 16.75 1.24 0.36
N LEU A 236 17.70 1.63 -0.47
CA LEU A 236 17.95 0.95 -1.74
C LEU A 236 18.73 -0.34 -1.45
N VAL A 237 18.20 -1.51 -1.82
CA VAL A 237 18.94 -2.77 -1.74
C VAL A 237 19.49 -3.10 -3.13
N ILE A 238 20.79 -3.41 -3.20
CA ILE A 238 21.44 -3.82 -4.45
C ILE A 238 22.02 -5.23 -4.26
N ASP A 239 21.55 -6.15 -5.09
CA ASP A 239 21.98 -7.55 -5.10
C ASP A 239 23.23 -7.77 -5.93
N ASP A 240 24.10 -8.65 -5.44
CA ASP A 240 25.34 -9.13 -6.06
C ASP A 240 26.59 -8.24 -6.10
N PRO A 241 26.60 -6.93 -5.74
CA PRO A 241 27.78 -6.14 -6.03
C PRO A 241 28.93 -6.61 -5.13
N VAL A 242 30.02 -7.03 -5.77
CA VAL A 242 31.29 -7.20 -5.08
C VAL A 242 31.78 -5.82 -4.68
N LEU A 243 32.35 -5.68 -3.48
CA LEU A 243 32.88 -4.41 -2.97
C LEU A 243 34.19 -4.01 -3.67
N LYS A 244 34.08 -3.67 -4.96
CA LYS A 244 35.10 -3.05 -5.82
C LYS A 244 34.62 -1.65 -6.20
N SER A 245 35.53 -0.79 -6.66
CA SER A 245 35.19 0.60 -7.03
C SER A 245 33.94 0.67 -7.93
N THR A 246 33.85 -0.26 -8.88
CA THR A 246 32.68 -0.46 -9.74
C THR A 246 32.22 -1.92 -9.80
N HIS A 247 30.91 -2.12 -9.95
CA HIS A 247 30.29 -3.39 -10.27
C HIS A 247 29.14 -3.16 -11.26
N GLY A 248 29.31 -3.56 -12.53
CA GLY A 248 28.39 -3.16 -13.59
C GLY A 248 28.32 -1.64 -13.69
N PHE A 249 27.12 -1.08 -13.51
CA PHE A 249 26.87 0.37 -13.49
C PHE A 249 26.91 0.99 -12.08
N VAL A 250 27.18 0.19 -11.04
CA VAL A 250 27.29 0.69 -9.67
C VAL A 250 28.71 1.20 -9.46
N ASP A 251 28.87 2.50 -9.29
CA ASP A 251 30.08 3.14 -8.77
C ASP A 251 29.81 3.58 -7.33
N PHE A 252 30.57 3.06 -6.37
CA PHE A 252 30.30 3.31 -4.96
C PHE A 252 30.55 4.77 -4.56
N GLN A 253 31.52 5.47 -5.14
CA GLN A 253 31.75 6.89 -4.82
C GLN A 253 30.59 7.76 -5.31
N GLN A 254 30.10 7.47 -6.53
CA GLN A 254 28.97 8.17 -7.11
C GLN A 254 27.67 7.85 -6.35
N LEU A 255 27.47 6.59 -5.96
CA LEU A 255 26.33 6.17 -5.16
C LEU A 255 26.29 6.89 -3.80
N LEU A 256 27.44 7.05 -3.12
CA LEU A 256 27.51 7.85 -1.89
C LEU A 256 27.11 9.30 -2.12
N SER A 257 27.53 9.89 -3.24
CA SER A 257 27.19 11.26 -3.61
C SER A 257 25.68 11.42 -3.81
N LEU A 258 25.03 10.43 -4.44
CA LEU A 258 23.57 10.39 -4.61
C LEU A 258 22.86 10.23 -3.26
N MET A 259 23.32 9.30 -2.41
CA MET A 259 22.76 9.10 -1.08
C MET A 259 22.81 10.36 -0.21
N LYS A 260 23.92 11.10 -0.26
CA LYS A 260 24.06 12.39 0.44
C LYS A 260 23.14 13.46 -0.14
N ARG A 261 23.00 13.52 -1.47
CA ARG A 261 22.17 14.51 -2.16
C ARG A 261 20.68 14.30 -1.92
N HIS A 262 20.21 13.05 -1.97
CA HIS A 262 18.79 12.69 -1.93
C HIS A 262 18.35 12.11 -0.58
N ASN A 263 19.26 12.09 0.40
CA ASN A 263 19.02 11.62 1.76
C ASN A 263 18.43 10.20 1.88
N PHE A 264 19.03 9.22 1.21
CA PHE A 264 18.69 7.80 1.36
C PHE A 264 19.91 6.98 1.82
N SER A 265 19.70 5.69 2.11
CA SER A 265 20.76 4.71 2.41
C SER A 265 20.75 3.56 1.40
N THR A 266 21.85 2.83 1.32
CA THR A 266 21.96 1.65 0.47
C THR A 266 22.48 0.47 1.26
N ASN A 267 21.74 -0.64 1.20
CA ASN A 267 22.20 -1.96 1.63
C ASN A 267 22.74 -2.71 0.42
N VAL A 268 23.92 -3.30 0.57
CA VAL A 268 24.44 -4.26 -0.41
C VAL A 268 24.15 -5.67 0.10
N ALA A 269 23.40 -6.44 -0.68
CA ALA A 269 23.22 -7.86 -0.44
C ALA A 269 24.50 -8.57 -0.92
N PHE A 270 25.41 -8.82 0.02
CA PHE A 270 26.74 -9.29 -0.27
C PHE A 270 26.80 -10.81 -0.29
N ILE A 271 27.30 -11.39 -1.38
CA ILE A 271 27.48 -12.84 -1.49
C ILE A 271 28.63 -13.30 -0.58
N PRO A 272 28.39 -14.14 0.44
CA PRO A 272 29.41 -14.53 1.41
C PRO A 272 30.62 -15.24 0.80
N TRP A 273 30.45 -15.98 -0.31
CA TRP A 273 31.56 -16.55 -1.09
C TRP A 273 32.65 -15.52 -1.45
N ASN A 274 32.27 -14.25 -1.62
CA ASN A 274 33.17 -13.17 -2.00
C ASN A 274 33.89 -12.50 -0.81
N TRP A 275 33.80 -13.01 0.41
CA TRP A 275 34.31 -12.36 1.63
C TRP A 275 35.77 -11.88 1.59
N ARG A 276 36.65 -12.48 0.76
CA ARG A 276 38.04 -12.02 0.57
C ARG A 276 38.25 -11.02 -0.57
N ARG A 277 37.18 -10.59 -1.25
CA ARG A 277 37.27 -9.89 -2.54
C ARG A 277 36.97 -8.39 -2.46
N SER A 278 36.86 -7.83 -1.26
CA SER A 278 36.65 -6.38 -1.07
C SER A 278 37.92 -5.59 -1.34
N ALA A 279 37.82 -4.45 -2.03
CA ALA A 279 38.94 -3.55 -2.28
C ALA A 279 39.13 -2.58 -1.10
N PRO A 280 40.37 -2.29 -0.64
CA PRO A 280 40.61 -1.44 0.53
C PRO A 280 39.93 -0.07 0.46
N GLU A 281 39.90 0.56 -0.70
CA GLU A 281 39.29 1.87 -0.92
C GLU A 281 37.76 1.86 -0.71
N VAL A 282 37.08 0.80 -1.13
CA VAL A 282 35.62 0.65 -0.90
C VAL A 282 35.36 0.25 0.55
N VAL A 283 36.25 -0.54 1.15
CA VAL A 283 36.15 -0.87 2.58
C VAL A 283 36.23 0.39 3.44
N GLN A 284 37.18 1.28 3.14
CA GLN A 284 37.29 2.57 3.80
C GLN A 284 36.02 3.40 3.61
N LEU A 285 35.48 3.45 2.39
CA LEU A 285 34.25 4.18 2.08
C LEU A 285 33.06 3.74 2.95
N PHE A 286 32.86 2.43 3.12
CA PHE A 286 31.80 1.87 3.98
C PHE A 286 32.01 2.25 5.45
N ARG A 287 33.24 2.08 5.96
CA ARG A 287 33.57 2.36 7.35
C ARG A 287 33.42 3.84 7.73
N GLU A 288 33.70 4.73 6.80
CA GLU A 288 33.58 6.17 7.02
C GLU A 288 32.13 6.68 6.86
N ASN A 289 31.22 5.87 6.30
CA ASN A 289 29.84 6.27 6.03
C ASN A 289 28.80 5.21 6.48
N PRO A 290 28.83 4.76 7.75
CA PRO A 290 27.96 3.67 8.24
C PRO A 290 26.47 4.04 8.28
N ALA A 291 26.12 5.34 8.27
CA ALA A 291 24.74 5.79 8.16
C ALA A 291 24.20 5.76 6.71
N ARG A 292 25.07 5.51 5.72
CA ARG A 292 24.71 5.48 4.29
C ARG A 292 24.85 4.09 3.71
N TYR A 293 25.86 3.34 4.14
CA TYR A 293 26.12 1.99 3.67
C TYR A 293 25.88 0.94 4.75
N SER A 294 25.21 -0.14 4.37
CA SER A 294 25.09 -1.36 5.16
C SER A 294 25.30 -2.60 4.29
N LEU A 295 25.57 -3.74 4.92
CA LEU A 295 25.69 -5.03 4.24
C LEU A 295 24.64 -6.00 4.78
N SER A 296 24.05 -6.81 3.91
CA SER A 296 23.25 -7.97 4.28
C SER A 296 23.84 -9.25 3.67
N VAL A 297 23.31 -10.40 4.07
CA VAL A 297 23.78 -11.72 3.61
C VAL A 297 23.01 -12.09 2.34
N HIS A 298 23.69 -12.28 1.21
CA HIS A 298 23.04 -12.73 -0.04
C HIS A 298 23.34 -14.19 -0.35
N GLY A 299 22.54 -15.08 0.23
CA GLY A 299 22.72 -16.52 0.12
C GLY A 299 23.98 -17.04 0.81
N CYS A 300 24.73 -17.91 0.12
CA CYS A 300 26.01 -18.43 0.60
C CYS A 300 27.05 -18.47 -0.53
N ASP A 301 26.76 -19.29 -1.55
CA ASP A 301 27.63 -19.48 -2.72
C ASP A 301 27.04 -18.81 -3.97
N HIS A 302 25.82 -18.30 -3.87
CA HIS A 302 25.02 -17.78 -4.98
C HIS A 302 24.77 -18.83 -6.08
N THR A 303 24.57 -20.08 -5.64
CA THR A 303 24.19 -21.18 -6.54
C THR A 303 22.68 -21.17 -6.81
N ARG A 304 22.24 -21.83 -7.90
CA ARG A 304 20.82 -21.84 -8.31
C ARG A 304 19.93 -22.38 -7.19
N ALA A 305 18.88 -21.61 -6.85
CA ALA A 305 17.84 -21.98 -5.88
C ALA A 305 18.38 -22.56 -4.56
N GLU A 306 19.50 -22.02 -4.05
CA GLU A 306 20.23 -22.67 -2.96
C GLU A 306 19.48 -22.71 -1.61
N PHE A 307 18.42 -21.90 -1.47
CA PHE A 307 17.48 -21.89 -0.34
C PHE A 307 16.07 -22.41 -0.69
N GLY A 308 15.83 -22.82 -1.93
CA GLY A 308 14.56 -23.42 -2.39
C GLY A 308 14.43 -24.92 -2.13
N SER A 309 15.07 -25.45 -1.07
CA SER A 309 15.13 -26.88 -0.78
C SER A 309 14.43 -27.22 0.54
N SER A 310 13.77 -28.37 0.61
CA SER A 310 13.20 -28.88 1.87
C SER A 310 14.21 -29.58 2.79
N ASP A 311 15.47 -29.76 2.35
CA ASP A 311 16.53 -30.39 3.13
C ASP A 311 17.07 -29.43 4.20
N ARG A 312 16.52 -29.54 5.41
CA ARG A 312 16.85 -28.68 6.56
C ARG A 312 18.32 -28.79 6.97
N GLN A 313 18.94 -29.96 6.85
CA GLN A 313 20.34 -30.13 7.25
C GLN A 313 21.27 -29.40 6.26
N ARG A 314 21.00 -29.55 4.96
CA ARG A 314 21.71 -28.81 3.91
C ARG A 314 21.55 -27.30 4.07
N LEU A 315 20.32 -26.83 4.29
CA LEU A 315 20.02 -25.41 4.52
C LEU A 315 20.74 -24.88 5.76
N TYR A 316 20.73 -25.64 6.86
CA TYR A 316 21.42 -25.25 8.09
C TYR A 316 22.92 -25.08 7.86
N TRP A 317 23.55 -26.06 7.20
CA TRP A 317 24.96 -26.01 6.91
C TRP A 317 25.33 -24.85 5.99
N LYS A 318 24.54 -24.60 4.93
CA LYS A 318 24.72 -23.43 4.05
C LYS A 318 24.59 -22.10 4.80
N THR A 319 23.61 -22.00 5.68
CA THR A 319 23.38 -20.77 6.45
C THR A 319 24.52 -20.50 7.44
N GLN A 320 25.00 -21.54 8.14
CA GLN A 320 26.17 -21.43 9.03
C GLN A 320 27.42 -20.99 8.26
N GLN A 321 27.69 -21.62 7.11
CA GLN A 321 28.82 -21.25 6.27
C GLN A 321 28.74 -19.79 5.77
N ALA A 322 27.55 -19.34 5.37
CA ALA A 322 27.32 -17.94 4.99
C ALA A 322 27.69 -16.99 6.14
N ILE A 323 27.18 -17.25 7.34
CA ILE A 323 27.46 -16.45 8.55
C ILE A 323 28.94 -16.45 8.89
N GLU A 324 29.60 -17.61 8.86
CA GLU A 324 31.04 -17.72 9.15
C GLU A 324 31.86 -16.86 8.19
N ARG A 325 31.55 -16.90 6.89
CA ARG A 325 32.23 -16.07 5.88
C ARG A 325 31.97 -14.58 6.08
N MET A 326 30.74 -14.18 6.44
CA MET A 326 30.43 -12.78 6.74
C MET A 326 31.13 -12.31 8.02
N THR A 327 31.24 -13.17 9.03
CA THR A 327 32.01 -12.88 10.26
C THR A 327 33.50 -12.73 9.96
N GLN A 328 34.04 -13.54 9.06
CA GLN A 328 35.43 -13.40 8.59
C GLN A 328 35.64 -12.13 7.76
N HIS A 329 34.68 -11.77 6.90
CA HIS A 329 34.70 -10.50 6.16
C HIS A 329 34.77 -9.31 7.12
N GLU A 330 33.91 -9.29 8.14
CA GLU A 330 33.90 -8.26 9.17
C GLU A 330 35.22 -8.21 9.94
N SER A 331 35.78 -9.36 10.34
CA SER A 331 37.06 -9.42 11.05
C SER A 331 38.24 -8.86 10.23
N ILE A 332 38.22 -8.99 8.90
CA ILE A 332 39.31 -8.51 8.03
C ILE A 332 39.09 -7.05 7.65
N THR A 333 37.86 -6.66 7.36
CA THR A 333 37.54 -5.35 6.77
C THR A 333 37.15 -4.31 7.81
N GLY A 334 36.59 -4.74 8.94
CA GLY A 334 35.93 -3.90 9.94
C GLY A 334 34.54 -3.41 9.52
N ILE A 335 33.93 -3.99 8.48
CA ILE A 335 32.56 -3.66 8.06
C ILE A 335 31.60 -4.66 8.70
N SER A 336 30.69 -4.17 9.54
CA SER A 336 29.62 -4.99 10.09
C SER A 336 28.55 -5.31 9.05
N HIS A 337 27.83 -6.41 9.28
CA HIS A 337 26.74 -6.85 8.42
C HIS A 337 25.48 -7.10 9.24
N ASP A 338 24.34 -6.79 8.64
CA ASP A 338 23.03 -7.06 9.18
C ASP A 338 22.75 -8.56 9.14
N ARG A 339 22.07 -9.06 10.17
CA ARG A 339 21.60 -10.45 10.28
C ARG A 339 20.36 -10.69 9.43
N VAL A 340 20.39 -10.23 8.18
CA VAL A 340 19.29 -10.28 7.22
C VAL A 340 19.72 -11.12 6.00
N MET A 341 18.90 -12.11 5.63
CA MET A 341 19.11 -12.91 4.42
C MET A 341 18.36 -12.30 3.24
N VAL A 342 19.07 -11.93 2.18
CA VAL A 342 18.45 -11.67 0.89
C VAL A 342 18.58 -12.94 0.06
N PHE A 343 17.46 -13.55 -0.34
CA PHE A 343 17.52 -14.82 -1.07
C PHE A 343 17.96 -14.62 -2.52
N PRO A 344 18.99 -15.33 -2.99
CA PRO A 344 19.37 -15.32 -4.39
C PRO A 344 18.20 -15.72 -5.31
N GLN A 345 18.05 -14.99 -6.42
CA GLN A 345 17.07 -15.27 -7.47
C GLN A 345 15.60 -15.21 -7.02
N GLY A 346 15.29 -14.70 -5.82
CA GLY A 346 13.92 -14.71 -5.33
C GLY A 346 13.47 -16.05 -4.73
N VAL A 347 14.35 -17.06 -4.60
CA VAL A 347 13.90 -18.44 -4.32
C VAL A 347 14.20 -18.88 -2.89
N PHE A 348 13.15 -19.23 -2.15
CA PHE A 348 13.21 -19.73 -0.78
C PHE A 348 12.20 -20.86 -0.52
N SER A 349 12.33 -21.52 0.63
CA SER A 349 11.38 -22.53 1.13
C SER A 349 10.96 -22.21 2.56
N GLU A 350 9.85 -22.78 3.02
CA GLU A 350 9.43 -22.68 4.42
C GLU A 350 10.49 -23.27 5.37
N ALA A 351 11.15 -24.36 4.93
CA ALA A 351 12.28 -24.95 5.65
C ALA A 351 13.47 -24.00 5.78
N ALA A 352 13.74 -23.15 4.78
CA ALA A 352 14.78 -22.13 4.86
C ALA A 352 14.45 -21.10 5.94
N MET A 353 13.20 -20.60 5.99
CA MET A 353 12.76 -19.62 7.00
C MET A 353 12.98 -20.15 8.42
N ASP A 354 12.59 -21.39 8.69
CA ASP A 354 12.83 -22.07 9.98
C ASP A 354 14.33 -22.15 10.34
N VAL A 355 15.19 -22.39 9.36
CA VAL A 355 16.64 -22.49 9.56
C VAL A 355 17.27 -21.13 9.83
N LEU A 356 16.86 -20.09 9.09
CA LEU A 356 17.36 -18.73 9.30
C LEU A 356 17.11 -18.28 10.76
N ARG A 357 15.90 -18.54 11.27
CA ARG A 357 15.55 -18.29 12.68
C ARG A 357 16.49 -18.99 13.67
N ARG A 358 16.80 -20.27 13.44
CA ARG A 358 17.68 -21.07 14.34
C ARG A 358 19.14 -20.65 14.30
N THR A 359 19.54 -19.93 13.26
CA THR A 359 20.93 -19.51 13.04
C THR A 359 21.17 -18.04 13.39
N GLY A 360 20.18 -17.38 13.99
CA GLY A 360 20.29 -16.02 14.51
C GLY A 360 20.11 -14.91 13.47
N LEU A 361 19.54 -15.23 12.29
CA LEU A 361 19.04 -14.21 11.38
C LEU A 361 17.69 -13.67 11.86
N ILE A 362 17.47 -12.37 11.64
CA ILE A 362 16.34 -11.60 12.19
C ILE A 362 15.33 -11.12 11.14
N ALA A 363 15.71 -11.15 9.86
CA ALA A 363 14.76 -11.00 8.76
C ALA A 363 15.27 -11.70 7.49
N SER A 364 14.38 -11.80 6.50
CA SER A 364 14.75 -12.08 5.12
C SER A 364 14.06 -11.13 4.16
N VAL A 365 14.73 -10.82 3.05
CA VAL A 365 14.20 -10.01 1.95
C VAL A 365 14.12 -10.89 0.70
N ASN A 366 13.01 -10.75 -0.02
CA ASN A 366 12.78 -11.51 -1.24
C ASN A 366 11.88 -10.74 -2.20
N ASN A 367 12.01 -11.02 -3.50
CA ASN A 367 11.08 -10.51 -4.51
C ASN A 367 9.79 -11.36 -4.52
N ASP A 368 9.94 -12.69 -4.56
CA ASP A 368 8.78 -13.59 -4.55
C ASP A 368 8.20 -13.69 -3.13
N VAL A 369 6.88 -13.64 -2.99
CA VAL A 369 6.19 -13.79 -1.70
C VAL A 369 5.79 -15.25 -1.42
N ILE A 370 5.76 -16.09 -2.45
CA ILE A 370 5.35 -17.49 -2.39
C ILE A 370 6.60 -18.39 -2.33
N SER A 371 6.64 -19.32 -1.38
CA SER A 371 7.75 -20.26 -1.26
C SER A 371 7.79 -21.28 -2.40
N ALA A 372 8.96 -21.88 -2.62
CA ALA A 372 9.19 -22.92 -3.64
C ALA A 372 8.74 -24.32 -3.21
N ASP A 373 8.04 -24.44 -2.08
CA ASP A 373 7.52 -25.72 -1.59
C ASP A 373 6.44 -26.28 -2.53
N PRO A 374 6.26 -27.62 -2.62
CA PRO A 374 5.24 -28.22 -3.49
C PRO A 374 3.80 -27.78 -3.17
N HIS A 375 3.55 -27.42 -1.91
CA HIS A 375 2.27 -26.91 -1.43
C HIS A 375 2.55 -25.68 -0.57
N PRO A 376 2.84 -24.53 -1.19
CA PRO A 376 3.29 -23.36 -0.47
C PRO A 376 2.17 -22.82 0.42
N ARG A 377 2.56 -22.28 1.58
CA ARG A 377 1.65 -21.54 2.46
C ARG A 377 0.95 -20.42 1.70
N ALA A 378 -0.37 -20.32 1.92
CA ALA A 378 -1.16 -19.24 1.36
C ALA A 378 -0.77 -17.90 2.02
N ILE A 379 -0.29 -16.97 1.20
CA ILE A 379 -0.06 -15.57 1.52
C ILE A 379 -1.23 -14.76 0.97
N THR A 380 -1.69 -13.78 1.73
CA THR A 380 -2.79 -12.87 1.37
C THR A 380 -2.24 -11.49 1.05
N VAL A 381 -3.07 -10.63 0.46
CA VAL A 381 -2.72 -9.22 0.22
C VAL A 381 -2.34 -8.51 1.53
N SER A 382 -3.10 -8.73 2.61
CA SER A 382 -2.84 -8.14 3.93
C SER A 382 -1.45 -8.51 4.46
N ASP A 383 -1.00 -9.74 4.24
CA ASP A 383 0.32 -10.18 4.69
C ASP A 383 1.45 -9.42 3.96
N VAL A 384 1.26 -9.04 2.70
CA VAL A 384 2.25 -8.28 1.89
C VAL A 384 2.15 -6.78 2.13
N TRP A 385 0.98 -6.29 2.54
CA TRP A 385 0.76 -4.89 2.89
C TRP A 385 1.24 -4.53 4.30
N ASP A 386 1.33 -5.53 5.18
CA ASP A 386 1.90 -5.34 6.52
C ASP A 386 3.40 -5.00 6.43
N ILE A 387 3.99 -4.58 7.54
CA ILE A 387 5.41 -4.19 7.65
C ILE A 387 6.33 -5.32 7.17
N ALA A 388 5.95 -6.57 7.44
CA ALA A 388 6.63 -7.76 6.98
C ALA A 388 5.66 -8.95 6.90
N VAL A 389 5.95 -9.91 6.03
CA VAL A 389 5.18 -11.16 5.92
C VAL A 389 5.49 -12.06 7.12
N MET A 390 4.63 -12.04 8.14
CA MET A 390 4.80 -12.82 9.38
C MET A 390 4.23 -14.25 9.32
N ARG A 391 3.77 -14.70 8.15
CA ARG A 391 3.16 -16.04 7.97
C ARG A 391 4.14 -17.20 8.00
N TYR A 392 5.40 -16.93 7.69
CA TYR A 392 6.47 -17.90 7.77
C TYR A 392 7.08 -17.88 9.17
N SER A 393 7.72 -18.99 9.56
CA SER A 393 8.35 -19.13 10.86
C SER A 393 9.62 -18.26 11.01
N PHE A 394 9.45 -16.95 11.09
CA PHE A 394 10.47 -15.98 11.50
C PHE A 394 10.14 -15.48 12.93
N PRO A 395 11.12 -15.14 13.79
CA PRO A 395 10.82 -14.48 15.06
C PRO A 395 10.19 -13.10 14.86
#